data_AF-A0A7S2YWU9-F1
#
_entry.id   AF-A0A7S2YWU9-F1
#
_cell.length_a   1.000
_cell.length_b   1.000
_cell.length_c   1.000
_cell.angle_alpha   90.00
_cell.angle_beta   90.00
_cell.angle_gamma   90.00
#
_symmetry.space_group_name_H-M   'P 1'
#
loop_
_entity.id
_entity.type
_entity.pdbx_description
1 polymer ?
#
loop_
_entity_poly.entity_id
_entity_poly.type
_entity_poly.pdbx_seq_one_letter_code
_entity_poly.pdbx_strand_id
1 'polypeptide(L)'
;VSVVENMSYFDGDDGKRYFPFGQGSGKQIQDEFAIPGLVQMPIQEEISAGSDEGVPCVLSDAQSEVAARMRDLGSALAKEVEALGEGARNNSVKYNPNVHDIEVSLCGGGHDGEVGAEAFAVDPKVVRENDQSAKFIDQLTGKPIEPDFDPHIFPLEIIPLGNYAVQISWSDGFNQIATYDQLRVMERRQATAEEMHSPDSLMD
;
A
#
# COMPACT_ATOMS: atom_id res chain seq x y z
N VAL A 1 3.26 2.06 -8.17
CA VAL A 1 2.17 1.07 -7.99
C VAL A 1 0.84 1.75 -8.30
N SER A 2 -0.14 1.02 -8.84
CA SER A 2 -1.44 1.59 -9.23
C SER A 2 -2.60 0.69 -8.83
N VAL A 3 -3.73 1.28 -8.46
CA VAL A 3 -5.02 0.61 -8.32
C VAL A 3 -5.67 0.51 -9.71
N VAL A 4 -6.24 -0.65 -10.04
CA VAL A 4 -7.04 -0.83 -11.26
C VAL A 4 -8.48 -1.10 -10.86
N GLU A 5 -9.38 -0.20 -11.24
CA GLU A 5 -10.81 -0.35 -11.02
C GLU A 5 -11.46 -0.86 -12.31
N ASN A 6 -11.76 -2.16 -12.35
CA ASN A 6 -12.45 -2.77 -13.48
C ASN A 6 -13.95 -2.41 -13.46
N MET A 7 -14.58 -2.38 -14.64
CA MET A 7 -16.03 -2.14 -14.79
C MET A 7 -16.53 -0.86 -14.09
N SER A 8 -15.71 0.18 -14.07
CA SER A 8 -15.94 1.41 -13.29
C SER A 8 -17.18 2.21 -13.73
N TYR A 9 -17.40 2.32 -15.04
CA TYR A 9 -18.52 3.08 -15.62
C TYR A 9 -18.85 2.59 -17.02
N PHE A 10 -19.99 3.01 -17.56
CA PHE A 10 -20.25 2.98 -19.00
C PHE A 10 -20.87 4.30 -19.45
N ASP A 11 -20.65 4.65 -20.71
CA ASP A 11 -21.31 5.80 -21.35
C ASP A 11 -22.49 5.28 -22.14
N GLY A 12 -23.71 5.72 -21.79
CA GLY A 12 -24.93 5.32 -22.46
C GLY A 12 -25.15 6.09 -23.76
N ASP A 13 -25.99 5.55 -24.65
CA ASP A 13 -26.38 6.18 -25.92
C ASP A 13 -27.08 7.54 -25.73
N ASP A 14 -27.57 7.84 -24.51
CA ASP A 14 -28.11 9.14 -24.13
C ASP A 14 -27.03 10.18 -23.78
N GLY A 15 -25.75 9.84 -23.95
CA GLY A 15 -24.59 10.68 -23.69
C GLY A 15 -24.26 10.84 -22.20
N LYS A 16 -24.89 10.07 -21.31
CA LYS A 16 -24.63 10.11 -19.87
C LYS A 16 -23.69 8.99 -19.44
N ARG A 17 -22.89 9.28 -18.43
CA ARG A 17 -22.04 8.29 -17.77
C ARG A 17 -22.75 7.67 -16.57
N TYR A 18 -22.79 6.35 -16.53
CA TYR A 18 -23.42 5.55 -15.48
C TYR A 18 -22.38 4.74 -14.71
N PHE A 19 -22.62 4.58 -13.42
CA PHE A 19 -21.72 3.91 -12.48
C PHE A 19 -22.48 2.81 -11.74
N PRO A 20 -22.70 1.65 -12.39
CA PRO A 20 -23.61 0.62 -11.89
C PRO A 20 -23.18 0.00 -10.56
N PHE A 21 -21.88 0.10 -10.23
CA PHE A 21 -21.31 -0.45 -8.99
C PHE A 21 -20.93 0.65 -7.97
N GLY A 22 -21.46 1.86 -8.15
CA GLY A 22 -21.11 3.01 -7.33
C GLY A 22 -19.86 3.73 -7.82
N GLN A 23 -19.42 4.74 -7.06
CA GLN A 23 -18.29 5.60 -7.39
C GLN A 23 -17.34 5.72 -6.21
N GLY A 24 -16.06 5.90 -6.52
CA GLY A 24 -15.06 6.36 -5.55
C GLY A 24 -14.38 5.27 -4.73
N SER A 25 -14.71 3.99 -4.92
CA SER A 25 -14.01 2.88 -4.24
C SER A 25 -12.53 2.82 -4.65
N GLY A 26 -12.22 2.96 -5.94
CA GLY A 26 -10.84 3.04 -6.42
C GLY A 26 -10.08 4.24 -5.84
N LYS A 27 -10.75 5.40 -5.72
CA LYS A 27 -10.17 6.60 -5.11
C LYS A 27 -9.97 6.45 -3.60
N GLN A 28 -10.92 5.81 -2.92
CA GLN A 28 -10.81 5.49 -1.49
C GLN A 28 -9.58 4.61 -1.24
N ILE A 29 -9.42 3.52 -1.99
CA ILE A 29 -8.23 2.64 -1.88
C ILE A 29 -6.95 3.42 -2.21
N GLN A 30 -6.99 4.26 -3.25
CA GLN A 30 -5.86 5.10 -3.60
C GLN A 30 -5.42 6.00 -2.43
N ASP A 31 -6.36 6.65 -1.77
CA ASP A 31 -6.10 7.57 -0.67
C ASP A 31 -5.70 6.83 0.62
N GLU A 32 -6.39 5.74 0.92
CA GLU A 32 -6.18 4.89 2.11
C GLU A 32 -4.80 4.22 2.14
N PHE A 33 -4.29 3.83 0.97
CA PHE A 33 -2.97 3.21 0.84
C PHE A 33 -1.93 4.15 0.22
N ALA A 34 -2.22 5.45 0.08
CA ALA A 34 -1.34 6.44 -0.55
C ALA A 34 -0.75 5.97 -1.90
N ILE A 35 -1.54 5.23 -2.69
CA ILE A 35 -1.09 4.66 -3.96
C ILE A 35 -1.06 5.77 -5.03
N PRO A 36 0.02 5.97 -5.79
CA PRO A 36 0.12 7.12 -6.69
C PRO A 36 -0.80 7.02 -7.91
N GLY A 37 -1.09 5.81 -8.39
CA GLY A 37 -1.88 5.60 -9.60
C GLY A 37 -3.27 5.03 -9.35
N LEU A 38 -4.26 5.51 -10.11
CA LEU A 38 -5.57 4.90 -10.27
C LEU A 38 -5.91 4.83 -11.76
N VAL A 39 -6.19 3.63 -12.26
CA VAL A 39 -6.65 3.39 -13.63
C VAL A 39 -8.04 2.80 -13.56
N GLN A 40 -9.02 3.51 -14.12
CA GLN A 40 -10.39 3.03 -14.18
C GLN A 40 -10.66 2.46 -15.57
N MET A 41 -11.24 1.27 -15.67
CA MET A 41 -11.59 0.65 -16.95
C MET A 41 -13.11 0.71 -17.13
N PRO A 42 -13.61 1.16 -18.28
CA PRO A 42 -15.05 1.19 -18.53
C PRO A 42 -15.60 -0.21 -18.81
N ILE A 43 -16.92 -0.33 -18.77
CA ILE A 43 -17.67 -1.46 -19.30
C ILE A 43 -17.96 -1.13 -20.76
N GLN A 44 -17.24 -1.77 -21.68
CA GLN A 44 -17.40 -1.63 -23.13
C GLN A 44 -17.32 -3.01 -23.76
N GLU A 45 -18.19 -3.27 -24.75
CA GLU A 45 -18.29 -4.57 -25.41
C GLU A 45 -16.99 -4.93 -26.12
N GLU A 46 -16.32 -3.94 -26.71
CA GLU A 46 -15.07 -4.08 -27.44
C GLU A 46 -13.91 -4.59 -26.56
N ILE A 47 -13.94 -4.30 -25.25
CA ILE A 47 -12.97 -4.84 -24.28
C ILE A 47 -13.16 -6.34 -24.13
N SER A 48 -14.41 -6.75 -23.91
CA SER A 48 -14.76 -8.16 -23.72
C SER A 48 -14.53 -8.96 -25.00
N ALA A 49 -15.04 -8.47 -26.14
CA ALA A 49 -14.88 -9.12 -27.44
C ALA A 49 -13.40 -9.26 -27.83
N GLY A 50 -12.61 -8.19 -27.69
CA GLY A 50 -11.17 -8.24 -27.96
C GLY A 50 -10.41 -9.19 -27.04
N SER A 51 -10.85 -9.34 -25.79
CA SER A 51 -10.28 -10.33 -24.86
C SER A 51 -10.61 -11.77 -25.27
N ASP A 52 -11.86 -12.03 -25.66
CA ASP A 52 -12.32 -13.37 -26.06
C ASP A 52 -11.70 -13.83 -27.39
N GLU A 53 -11.50 -12.91 -28.33
CA GLU A 53 -10.87 -13.17 -29.62
C GLU A 53 -9.34 -13.17 -29.57
N GLY A 54 -8.75 -12.76 -28.44
CA GLY A 54 -7.29 -12.66 -28.26
C GLY A 54 -6.65 -11.47 -29.01
N VAL A 55 -7.45 -10.49 -29.43
CA VAL A 55 -6.99 -9.26 -30.08
C VAL A 55 -7.43 -8.06 -29.23
N PRO A 56 -6.62 -7.66 -28.22
CA PRO A 56 -7.01 -6.60 -27.31
C PRO A 56 -7.15 -5.24 -28.02
N CYS A 57 -7.94 -4.34 -27.45
CA CYS A 57 -8.26 -3.03 -28.01
C CYS A 57 -7.02 -2.21 -28.39
N VAL A 58 -5.90 -2.38 -27.67
CA VAL A 58 -4.62 -1.72 -28.01
C VAL A 58 -4.05 -2.09 -29.38
N LEU A 59 -4.47 -3.24 -29.94
CA LEU A 59 -4.11 -3.69 -31.28
C LEU A 59 -5.22 -3.43 -32.31
N SER A 60 -6.48 -3.69 -31.94
CA SER A 60 -7.63 -3.55 -32.86
C SER A 60 -8.09 -2.10 -33.04
N ASP A 61 -8.01 -1.27 -32.00
CA ASP A 61 -8.28 0.18 -32.04
C ASP A 61 -7.35 0.96 -31.10
N ALA A 62 -6.13 1.20 -31.57
CA ALA A 62 -5.07 1.86 -30.79
C ALA A 62 -5.39 3.30 -30.36
N GLN A 63 -6.37 3.96 -30.99
CA GLN A 63 -6.75 5.34 -30.70
C GLN A 63 -7.96 5.46 -29.77
N SER A 64 -8.62 4.34 -29.44
CA SER A 64 -9.70 4.31 -28.45
C SER A 64 -9.26 4.82 -27.08
N GLU A 65 -10.22 5.36 -26.31
CA GLU A 65 -9.99 5.76 -24.91
C GLU A 65 -9.46 4.59 -24.07
N VAL A 66 -10.00 3.39 -24.31
CA VAL A 66 -9.56 2.15 -23.67
C VAL A 66 -8.10 1.84 -23.97
N ALA A 67 -7.69 1.92 -25.25
CA ALA A 67 -6.31 1.68 -25.63
C ALA A 67 -5.35 2.71 -25.02
N ALA A 68 -5.78 3.98 -24.87
CA ALA A 68 -5.01 4.98 -24.15
C ALA A 68 -4.83 4.62 -22.66
N ARG A 69 -5.91 4.25 -21.96
CA ARG A 69 -5.86 3.85 -20.54
C ARG A 69 -5.00 2.60 -20.31
N MET A 70 -5.08 1.61 -21.19
CA MET A 70 -4.22 0.41 -21.13
C MET A 70 -2.74 0.75 -21.36
N ARG A 71 -2.43 1.70 -22.26
CA ARG A 71 -1.06 2.20 -22.45
C ARG A 71 -0.54 2.94 -21.23
N ASP A 72 -1.37 3.76 -20.59
CA ASP A 72 -1.01 4.45 -19.35
C ASP A 72 -0.70 3.44 -18.24
N LEU A 73 -1.53 2.40 -18.09
CA LEU A 73 -1.28 1.29 -17.16
C LEU A 73 0.03 0.57 -17.49
N GLY A 74 0.28 0.26 -18.77
CA GLY A 74 1.52 -0.37 -19.22
C GLY A 74 2.76 0.48 -18.96
N SER A 75 2.67 1.81 -19.18
CA SER A 75 3.76 2.74 -18.88
C SER A 75 4.03 2.83 -17.38
N ALA A 76 2.99 2.86 -16.54
CA ALA A 76 3.15 2.82 -15.10
C ALA A 76 3.82 1.51 -14.64
N LEU A 77 3.40 0.37 -15.20
CA LEU A 77 4.02 -0.92 -14.90
C LEU A 77 5.50 -0.97 -15.31
N ALA A 78 5.84 -0.49 -16.52
CA ALA A 78 7.22 -0.48 -17.01
C ALA A 78 8.15 0.32 -16.07
N LYS A 79 7.71 1.50 -15.62
CA LYS A 79 8.45 2.32 -14.65
C LYS A 79 8.69 1.58 -13.33
N GLU A 80 7.70 0.82 -12.85
CA GLU A 80 7.87 0.04 -11.62
C GLU A 80 8.83 -1.14 -11.80
N VAL A 81 8.78 -1.83 -12.93
CA VAL A 81 9.72 -2.92 -13.24
C VAL A 81 11.15 -2.39 -13.36
N GLU A 82 11.35 -1.23 -13.99
CA GLU A 82 12.65 -0.55 -14.04
C GLU A 82 13.14 -0.18 -12.64
N ALA A 83 12.27 0.42 -11.82
CA ALA A 83 12.60 0.78 -10.44
C ALA A 83 12.94 -0.43 -9.55
N LEU A 84 12.43 -1.63 -9.88
CA LEU A 84 12.79 -2.88 -9.22
C LEU A 84 14.14 -3.44 -9.72
N GLY A 85 14.48 -3.22 -10.99
CA GLY A 85 15.65 -3.80 -11.67
C GLY A 85 16.97 -3.05 -11.47
N GLU A 86 16.97 -1.73 -11.33
CA GLU A 86 18.19 -0.88 -11.27
C GLU A 86 18.93 -0.88 -9.92
N GLY A 87 18.65 -1.84 -9.05
CA GLY A 87 19.22 -1.94 -7.71
C GLY A 87 18.11 -1.84 -6.69
N ALA A 88 17.62 -3.02 -6.30
CA ALA A 88 16.51 -3.21 -5.39
C ALA A 88 16.50 -2.14 -4.29
N ARG A 89 15.43 -1.33 -4.26
CA ARG A 89 14.97 -0.72 -3.01
C ARG A 89 14.74 -1.88 -2.05
N ASN A 90 15.79 -2.27 -1.32
CA ASN A 90 15.75 -3.34 -0.34
C ASN A 90 15.05 -2.82 0.91
N ASN A 91 13.79 -2.48 0.75
CA ASN A 91 12.92 -2.19 1.86
C ASN A 91 12.76 -3.49 2.65
N SER A 92 13.04 -3.42 3.94
CA SER A 92 12.94 -4.55 4.85
C SER A 92 12.16 -4.11 6.07
N VAL A 93 11.18 -4.91 6.43
CA VAL A 93 10.41 -4.74 7.66
C VAL A 93 10.46 -6.07 8.38
N LYS A 94 10.95 -6.06 9.62
CA LYS A 94 11.12 -7.26 10.44
C LYS A 94 10.62 -7.00 11.84
N TYR A 95 10.07 -8.02 12.46
CA TYR A 95 9.69 -7.96 13.87
C TYR A 95 10.81 -8.58 14.73
N ASN A 96 11.27 -7.82 15.73
CA ASN A 96 12.23 -8.26 16.73
C ASN A 96 11.48 -8.57 18.05
N PRO A 97 11.26 -9.85 18.39
CA PRO A 97 10.48 -10.22 19.57
C PRO A 97 11.19 -9.94 20.90
N ASN A 98 12.52 -9.73 20.91
CA ASN A 98 13.27 -9.51 22.15
C ASN A 98 13.02 -8.12 22.74
N VAL A 99 12.89 -7.12 21.86
CA VAL A 99 12.63 -5.72 22.22
C VAL A 99 11.22 -5.27 21.85
N HIS A 100 10.44 -6.16 21.25
CA HIS A 100 9.06 -5.92 20.81
C HIS A 100 8.96 -4.71 19.85
N ASP A 101 9.79 -4.73 18.80
CA ASP A 101 9.88 -3.67 17.79
C ASP A 101 9.69 -4.18 16.38
N ILE A 102 9.06 -3.36 15.54
CA ILE A 102 9.10 -3.51 14.09
C ILE A 102 10.26 -2.66 13.57
N GLU A 103 11.33 -3.33 13.17
CA GLU A 103 12.52 -2.76 12.56
C GLU A 103 12.25 -2.52 11.07
N VAL A 104 12.31 -1.26 10.66
CA VAL A 104 12.02 -0.80 9.29
C VAL A 104 13.31 -0.24 8.70
N SER A 105 13.69 -0.73 7.52
CA SER A 105 14.81 -0.22 6.72
C SER A 105 14.29 0.08 5.33
N LEU A 106 14.26 1.35 4.92
CA LEU A 106 13.71 1.80 3.65
C LEU A 106 14.79 2.49 2.81
N CYS A 107 14.87 2.13 1.53
CA CYS A 107 15.79 2.72 0.58
C CYS A 107 15.06 3.78 -0.28
N GLY A 108 15.55 5.03 -0.23
CA GLY A 108 15.23 6.07 -1.20
C GLY A 108 13.99 6.90 -0.90
N GLY A 109 14.17 8.23 -0.86
CA GLY A 109 13.13 9.25 -0.83
C GLY A 109 12.51 9.43 0.56
N GLY A 110 13.16 10.21 1.43
CA GLY A 110 12.46 10.82 2.56
C GLY A 110 11.32 11.73 2.07
N HIS A 111 10.41 12.12 2.97
CA HIS A 111 9.31 13.06 2.70
C HIS A 111 9.80 14.37 2.02
N ASP A 112 11.08 14.72 2.20
CA ASP A 112 11.71 15.97 1.75
C ASP A 112 12.69 15.81 0.57
N GLY A 113 12.69 14.66 -0.12
CA GLY A 113 13.56 14.45 -1.29
C GLY A 113 15.02 14.12 -0.96
N GLU A 114 15.36 13.87 0.30
CA GLU A 114 16.65 13.32 0.68
C GLU A 114 16.78 11.87 0.21
N VAL A 115 17.83 11.61 -0.55
CA VAL A 115 18.19 10.28 -1.06
C VAL A 115 19.11 9.62 -0.03
N GLY A 116 18.51 8.86 0.87
CA GLY A 116 19.23 8.08 1.88
C GLY A 116 18.50 6.78 2.21
N ALA A 117 19.24 5.80 2.73
CA ALA A 117 18.64 4.65 3.42
C ALA A 117 18.24 5.11 4.82
N GLU A 118 16.99 4.88 5.19
CA GLU A 118 16.45 5.24 6.49
C GLU A 118 16.18 3.96 7.28
N ALA A 119 16.69 3.89 8.51
CA ALA A 119 16.41 2.79 9.42
C ALA A 119 15.81 3.34 10.72
N PHE A 120 14.71 2.73 11.17
CA PHE A 120 14.00 3.13 12.39
C PHE A 120 13.22 1.95 12.96
N ALA A 121 12.81 2.08 14.22
CA ALA A 121 11.96 1.13 14.92
C ALA A 121 10.60 1.78 15.23
N VAL A 122 9.54 0.99 15.09
CA VAL A 122 8.16 1.38 15.42
C VAL A 122 7.58 0.33 16.36
N ASP A 123 6.86 0.79 17.38
CA ASP A 123 6.14 -0.10 18.28
C ASP A 123 5.00 -0.83 17.51
N PRO A 124 4.86 -2.15 17.64
CA PRO A 124 3.78 -2.93 17.01
C PRO A 124 2.39 -2.32 17.21
N LYS A 125 2.10 -1.76 18.39
CA LYS A 125 0.83 -1.11 18.70
C LYS A 125 0.58 0.10 17.82
N VAL A 126 1.60 0.93 17.60
CA VAL A 126 1.51 2.13 16.76
C VAL A 126 1.19 1.75 15.32
N VAL A 127 1.83 0.71 14.77
CA VAL A 127 1.55 0.24 13.41
C VAL A 127 0.11 -0.28 13.30
N ARG A 128 -0.34 -1.07 14.29
CA ARG A 128 -1.68 -1.64 14.32
C ARG A 128 -2.78 -0.58 14.46
N GLU A 129 -2.58 0.42 15.31
CA GLU A 129 -3.51 1.54 15.54
C GLU A 129 -3.68 2.41 14.30
N ASN A 130 -2.67 2.45 13.43
CA ASN A 130 -2.70 3.16 12.15
C ASN A 130 -3.23 2.29 10.99
N ASP A 131 -3.86 1.15 11.29
CA ASP A 131 -4.54 0.34 10.28
C ASP A 131 -5.71 1.11 9.66
N GLN A 132 -5.55 1.47 8.39
CA GLN A 132 -6.60 2.14 7.62
C GLN A 132 -7.50 1.17 6.85
N SER A 133 -7.14 -0.12 6.81
CA SER A 133 -7.79 -1.15 5.97
C SER A 133 -9.19 -1.56 6.44
N ALA A 134 -9.56 -1.19 7.67
CA ALA A 134 -10.89 -1.39 8.20
C ALA A 134 -11.32 -0.21 9.07
N LYS A 135 -12.14 0.70 8.51
CA LYS A 135 -12.96 1.58 9.35
C LYS A 135 -13.95 0.70 10.11
N PHE A 136 -13.74 0.56 11.41
CA PHE A 136 -14.69 -0.13 12.29
C PHE A 136 -15.98 0.69 12.35
N ILE A 137 -16.95 0.34 11.50
CA ILE A 137 -18.29 0.93 11.50
C ILE A 137 -19.25 -0.11 12.05
N ASP A 138 -20.01 0.27 13.07
CA ASP A 138 -21.11 -0.55 13.57
C ASP A 138 -22.18 -0.67 12.47
N GLN A 139 -22.45 -1.89 12.02
CA GLN A 139 -23.37 -2.13 10.90
C GLN A 139 -24.84 -1.81 11.23
N LEU A 140 -25.22 -1.76 12.52
CA LEU A 140 -26.58 -1.40 12.95
C LEU A 140 -26.75 0.11 13.16
N THR A 141 -25.69 0.81 13.58
CA THR A 141 -25.78 2.22 13.99
C THR A 141 -25.06 3.18 13.05
N GLY A 142 -24.21 2.67 12.16
CA GLY A 142 -23.39 3.46 11.23
C GLY A 142 -22.31 4.32 11.91
N LYS A 143 -22.09 4.13 13.22
CA LYS A 143 -21.13 4.92 13.99
C LYS A 143 -19.75 4.27 13.98
N PRO A 144 -18.67 5.08 14.02
CA PRO A 144 -17.34 4.56 14.30
C PRO A 144 -17.33 3.82 15.63
N ILE A 145 -16.77 2.63 15.64
CA ILE A 145 -16.39 1.91 16.85
C ILE A 145 -14.92 2.25 17.08
N GLU A 146 -14.58 2.66 18.30
CA GLU A 146 -13.18 2.74 18.70
C GLU A 146 -12.64 1.32 18.83
N PRO A 147 -11.64 0.93 18.03
CA PRO A 147 -11.02 -0.38 18.18
C PRO A 147 -10.30 -0.47 19.52
N ASP A 148 -10.56 -1.54 20.27
CA ASP A 148 -9.82 -1.90 21.47
C ASP A 148 -8.68 -2.86 21.05
N PHE A 149 -7.46 -2.36 21.05
CA PHE A 149 -6.28 -3.13 20.65
C PHE A 149 -5.58 -3.70 21.88
N ASP A 150 -5.21 -4.99 21.81
CA ASP A 150 -4.38 -5.63 22.83
C ASP A 150 -3.06 -4.84 23.01
N PRO A 151 -2.74 -4.36 24.24
CA PRO A 151 -1.48 -3.66 24.51
C PRO A 151 -0.22 -4.47 24.20
N HIS A 152 -0.34 -5.79 24.07
CA HIS A 152 0.74 -6.71 23.74
C HIS A 152 0.63 -7.29 22.33
N ILE A 153 -0.09 -6.62 21.42
CA ILE A 153 -0.23 -7.05 20.02
C ILE A 153 1.13 -7.21 19.33
N PHE A 154 1.31 -8.29 18.57
CA PHE A 154 2.53 -8.53 17.82
C PHE A 154 2.26 -9.09 16.41
N PRO A 155 3.17 -8.85 15.45
CA PRO A 155 3.14 -9.52 14.16
C PRO A 155 3.40 -11.02 14.29
N LEU A 156 2.54 -11.85 13.71
CA LEU A 156 2.79 -13.27 13.46
C LEU A 156 3.66 -13.45 12.20
N GLU A 157 3.40 -12.64 11.18
CA GLU A 157 4.08 -12.72 9.88
C GLU A 157 4.11 -11.34 9.23
N ILE A 158 5.22 -11.03 8.55
CA ILE A 158 5.39 -9.81 7.75
C ILE A 158 5.85 -10.23 6.35
N ILE A 159 5.02 -10.00 5.34
CA ILE A 159 5.28 -10.38 3.94
C ILE A 159 5.43 -9.11 3.10
N PRO A 160 6.55 -8.91 2.40
CA PRO A 160 6.70 -7.79 1.48
C PRO A 160 5.78 -7.94 0.27
N LEU A 161 5.03 -6.88 -0.04
CA LEU A 161 4.20 -6.74 -1.23
C LEU A 161 4.93 -5.85 -2.24
N GLY A 162 6.03 -6.34 -2.81
CA GLY A 162 6.84 -5.56 -3.74
C GLY A 162 7.52 -4.35 -3.10
N ASN A 163 7.60 -3.24 -3.84
CA ASN A 163 8.32 -2.02 -3.44
C ASN A 163 7.44 -0.96 -2.76
N TYR A 164 6.17 -1.27 -2.40
CA TYR A 164 5.24 -0.27 -1.87
C TYR A 164 4.73 -0.56 -0.46
N ALA A 165 4.60 -1.82 -0.04
CA ALA A 165 3.97 -2.16 1.23
C ALA A 165 4.44 -3.51 1.77
N VAL A 166 4.02 -3.79 3.00
CA VAL A 166 4.05 -5.11 3.63
C VAL A 166 2.63 -5.51 4.04
N GLN A 167 2.33 -6.79 3.95
CA GLN A 167 1.20 -7.40 4.64
C GLN A 167 1.68 -7.87 6.01
N ILE A 168 0.95 -7.49 7.07
CA ILE A 168 1.21 -7.92 8.44
C ILE A 168 0.03 -8.75 8.91
N SER A 169 0.31 -9.99 9.30
CA SER A 169 -0.64 -10.86 9.98
C SER A 169 -0.47 -10.66 11.48
N TRP A 170 -1.51 -10.22 12.18
CA TRP A 170 -1.44 -9.83 13.59
C TRP A 170 -1.90 -10.93 14.55
N SER A 171 -1.44 -10.87 15.80
CA SER A 171 -1.84 -11.80 16.87
C SER A 171 -3.33 -11.76 17.22
N ASP A 172 -4.05 -10.69 16.88
CA ASP A 172 -5.51 -10.54 17.05
C ASP A 172 -6.31 -11.21 15.91
N GLY A 173 -5.62 -11.79 14.92
CA GLY A 173 -6.23 -12.48 13.77
C GLY A 173 -6.56 -11.59 12.58
N PHE A 174 -6.23 -10.29 12.62
CA PHE A 174 -6.41 -9.39 11.49
C PHE A 174 -5.19 -9.34 10.56
N ASN A 175 -5.44 -9.04 9.29
CA ASN A 175 -4.40 -8.77 8.30
C ASN A 175 -4.45 -7.29 7.94
N GLN A 176 -3.30 -6.62 8.04
CA GLN A 176 -3.14 -5.21 7.67
C GLN A 176 -2.19 -5.09 6.49
N ILE A 177 -2.50 -4.20 5.55
CA ILE A 177 -1.53 -3.74 4.55
C ILE A 177 -0.99 -2.38 5.03
N ALA A 178 0.31 -2.33 5.29
CA ALA A 178 1.00 -1.10 5.68
C ALA A 178 1.98 -0.68 4.58
N THR A 179 1.75 0.50 3.99
CA THR A 179 2.65 1.05 2.97
C THR A 179 3.93 1.58 3.59
N TYR A 180 5.02 1.59 2.83
CA TYR A 180 6.30 2.13 3.31
C TYR A 180 6.20 3.62 3.64
N ASP A 181 5.38 4.37 2.90
CA ASP A 181 5.13 5.79 3.18
C ASP A 181 4.31 5.99 4.46
N GLN A 182 3.34 5.13 4.75
CA GLN A 182 2.65 5.12 6.06
C GLN A 182 3.66 4.84 7.18
N LEU A 183 4.52 3.84 7.04
CA LEU A 183 5.51 3.50 8.08
C LEU A 183 6.49 4.65 8.36
N ARG A 184 6.86 5.44 7.34
CA ARG A 184 7.79 6.59 7.49
C ARG A 184 7.29 7.69 8.40
N VAL A 185 5.98 7.93 8.40
CA VAL A 185 5.36 9.04 9.13
C VAL A 185 4.86 8.62 10.51
N MET A 186 4.98 7.34 10.88
CA MET A 186 4.60 6.84 12.20
C MET A 186 5.55 7.34 13.29
N GLU A 187 5.03 7.43 14.50
CA GLU A 187 5.83 7.76 15.68
C GLU A 187 6.90 6.69 15.91
N ARG A 188 8.16 7.13 15.93
CA ARG A 188 9.32 6.24 16.11
C ARG A 188 9.50 5.96 17.60
N ARG A 189 10.01 4.77 17.91
CA ARG A 189 10.49 4.50 19.27
C ARG A 189 11.71 5.39 19.52
N GLN A 190 11.67 6.21 20.57
CA GLN A 190 12.86 6.91 21.03
C GLN A 190 13.83 5.86 21.57
N ALA A 191 15.09 5.88 21.13
CA ALA A 191 16.11 5.04 21.72
C ALA A 191 16.16 5.36 23.22
N THR A 192 15.75 4.40 24.05
CA THR A 192 15.91 4.49 25.50
C THR A 192 17.40 4.63 25.78
N ALA A 193 17.79 5.69 26.46
CA ALA A 193 19.17 6.08 26.73
C ALA A 193 20.00 5.07 27.56
N GLU A 194 19.49 3.86 27.80
CA GLU A 194 20.12 2.84 28.65
C GLU A 194 21.13 1.94 27.92
N GLU A 195 21.21 1.94 26.58
CA GLU A 195 22.20 1.15 25.84
C GLU A 195 23.55 1.86 25.58
N MET A 196 23.72 3.12 26.00
CA MET A 196 24.97 3.87 25.81
C MET A 196 25.87 3.98 27.06
N HIS A 197 25.60 3.25 28.15
CA HIS A 197 26.48 3.25 29.33
C HIS A 197 26.99 1.85 29.68
N SER A 198 28.06 1.45 28.98
CA SER A 198 29.10 0.64 29.61
C SER A 198 30.46 1.21 29.19
N PRO A 199 31.05 2.11 29.99
CA PRO A 199 32.48 2.32 29.93
C PRO A 199 33.18 1.16 30.65
N ASP A 200 34.18 0.61 29.96
CA ASP A 200 35.24 -0.25 30.47
C ASP A 200 35.47 -0.09 31.98
N SER A 201 35.25 -1.18 32.73
CA SER A 201 35.88 -1.40 34.02
C SER A 201 36.88 -2.54 33.87
N LEU A 202 38.00 -2.22 33.23
CA LEU A 202 39.25 -2.97 33.32
C LEU A 202 40.32 -2.02 33.86
N MET A 203 40.75 -2.32 35.09
CA MET A 203 41.99 -1.95 35.79
C MET A 203 41.70 -1.39 37.18
N ASP A 204 41.79 -2.28 38.18
CA ASP A 204 42.86 -2.22 39.20
C ASP A 204 43.10 -3.62 39.78
#